data_AF-A0A2H9NCZ2-F1
#
_entry.id   AF-A0A2H9NCZ2-F1
#
_cell.length_a   1.000
_cell.length_b   1.000
_cell.length_c   1.000
_cell.angle_alpha   90.00
_cell.angle_beta   90.00
_cell.angle_gamma   90.00
#
_symmetry.space_group_name_H-M   'P 1'
#
loop_
_entity.id
_entity.type
_entity.pdbx_description
1 polymer ?
#
loop_
_entity_poly.entity_id
_entity_poly.type
_entity_poly.pdbx_seq_one_letter_code
_entity_poly.pdbx_strand_id
1 'polypeptide(L)'
;MSIGMDKKCNRLFYNAKEIYKTLKLMMEIEVMFGAFKNVLDADRPYLSDDYKIEGWMLINFISLIFYYRIYKPLVEKSLLNTYSVKDVLLHLSRIYKLKIGNEWLNSEIPKKTRNLINKLEIPTT
;
A
#
# COMPACT_ATOMS: atom_id res chain seq x y z
N MET A 1 50.96 15.20 -27.25
CA MET A 1 50.41 15.08 -28.62
C MET A 1 49.89 13.65 -28.72
N SER A 2 48.61 13.34 -28.60
CA SER A 2 47.43 14.03 -29.12
C SER A 2 46.33 14.23 -28.08
N ILE A 3 45.60 15.32 -28.27
CA ILE A 3 44.44 15.77 -27.53
C ILE A 3 43.18 15.18 -28.17
N GLY A 4 42.28 14.65 -27.34
CA GLY A 4 40.83 14.91 -27.36
C GLY A 4 39.95 14.38 -28.51
N MET A 5 38.91 13.64 -28.13
CA MET A 5 37.49 13.78 -28.55
C MET A 5 36.69 12.69 -27.80
N ASP A 6 35.98 12.98 -26.72
CA ASP A 6 34.69 13.67 -26.56
C ASP A 6 33.50 12.69 -26.42
N LYS A 7 32.60 13.08 -25.52
CA LYS A 7 31.59 12.36 -24.77
C LYS A 7 30.42 11.92 -25.66
N LYS A 8 30.03 10.63 -25.59
CA LYS A 8 28.62 10.17 -25.72
C LYS A 8 28.53 8.64 -25.59
N CYS A 9 28.44 8.14 -24.36
CA CYS A 9 27.47 7.10 -23.98
C CYS A 9 27.66 6.81 -22.49
N ASN A 10 26.90 7.48 -21.62
CA ASN A 10 26.75 7.05 -20.22
C ASN A 10 25.95 5.74 -20.20
N ARG A 11 26.59 4.64 -20.59
CA ARG A 11 26.01 3.29 -20.51
C ARG A 11 26.26 2.76 -19.10
N LEU A 12 25.39 3.20 -18.18
CA LEU A 12 24.99 2.55 -16.93
C LEU A 12 25.91 1.38 -16.48
N PHE A 13 26.93 1.68 -15.67
CA PHE A 13 27.74 0.68 -14.94
C PHE A 13 26.94 0.09 -13.78
N TYR A 14 25.76 -0.49 -14.04
CA TYR A 14 25.01 -1.19 -13.00
C TYR A 14 25.39 -2.67 -13.01
N ASN A 15 25.71 -3.20 -11.83
CA ASN A 15 25.96 -4.63 -11.65
C ASN A 15 24.66 -5.40 -11.98
N ALA A 16 24.75 -6.61 -12.55
CA ALA A 16 23.59 -7.46 -12.84
C ALA A 16 22.65 -7.62 -11.63
N LYS A 17 23.22 -7.65 -10.41
CA LYS A 17 22.47 -7.68 -9.15
C LYS A 17 21.63 -6.42 -8.92
N GLU A 18 22.12 -5.24 -9.29
CA GLU A 18 21.41 -3.98 -9.14
C GLU A 18 20.30 -3.85 -10.17
N ILE A 19 20.56 -4.25 -11.41
CA ILE A 19 19.55 -4.30 -12.47
C ILE A 19 18.38 -5.21 -12.04
N TYR A 20 18.69 -6.39 -11.52
CA TYR A 20 17.68 -7.32 -11.02
C TYR A 20 16.84 -6.72 -9.87
N LYS A 21 17.50 -6.07 -8.90
CA LYS A 21 16.80 -5.40 -7.79
C LYS A 21 15.87 -4.29 -8.29
N THR A 22 16.35 -3.45 -9.20
CA THR A 22 15.54 -2.36 -9.77
C THR A 22 14.32 -2.91 -10.52
N LEU A 23 14.51 -3.93 -11.36
CA LEU A 23 13.39 -4.56 -12.09
C LEU A 23 12.35 -5.17 -11.13
N LYS A 24 12.80 -5.79 -10.04
CA LYS A 24 11.90 -6.32 -9.01
C LYS A 24 11.11 -5.20 -8.31
N LEU A 25 11.77 -4.10 -7.95
CA LEU A 25 11.11 -2.93 -7.36
C LEU A 25 10.08 -2.32 -8.32
N MET A 26 10.37 -2.25 -9.61
CA MET A 26 9.43 -1.75 -10.62
C MET A 26 8.16 -2.59 -10.70
N MET A 27 8.28 -3.92 -10.62
CA MET A 27 7.13 -4.83 -10.59
C MET A 27 6.30 -4.64 -9.32
N GLU A 28 6.95 -4.47 -8.16
CA GLU A 28 6.26 -4.16 -6.91
C GLU A 28 5.50 -2.83 -6.99
N ILE A 29 6.11 -1.81 -7.61
CA ILE A 29 5.47 -0.51 -7.87
C ILE A 29 4.25 -0.64 -8.78
N GLU A 30 4.30 -1.48 -9.82
CA GLU A 30 3.18 -1.71 -10.73
C GLU A 30 1.98 -2.36 -10.02
N VAL A 31 2.24 -3.33 -9.13
CA VAL A 31 1.21 -3.92 -8.26
C VAL A 31 0.61 -2.87 -7.34
N MET A 32 1.43 -1.97 -6.79
CA MET A 32 0.98 -0.85 -5.96
C MET A 32 0.12 0.15 -6.75
N PHE A 33 0.48 0.47 -7.99
CA PHE A 33 -0.34 1.30 -8.88
C PHE A 33 -1.64 0.61 -9.29
N GLY A 34 -1.65 -0.71 -9.46
CA GLY A 34 -2.88 -1.49 -9.66
C GLY A 34 -3.82 -1.40 -8.45
N ALA A 35 -3.28 -1.51 -7.24
CA ALA A 35 -4.04 -1.28 -6.00
C ALA A 35 -4.50 0.18 -5.89
N PHE A 36 -3.65 1.13 -6.23
CA PHE A 36 -3.97 2.55 -6.24
C PHE A 36 -5.21 2.86 -7.08
N LYS A 37 -5.25 2.36 -8.32
CA LYS A 37 -6.37 2.59 -9.24
C LYS A 37 -7.63 1.85 -8.81
N ASN A 38 -7.51 0.56 -8.49
CA ASN A 38 -8.68 -0.30 -8.27
C ASN A 38 -9.21 -0.28 -6.83
N VAL A 39 -8.39 0.10 -5.84
CA VAL A 39 -8.77 0.10 -4.42
C VAL A 39 -9.18 1.49 -3.96
N LEU A 40 -8.50 2.52 -4.44
CA LEU A 40 -8.74 3.90 -4.02
C LEU A 40 -9.60 4.69 -5.02
N ASP A 41 -10.04 4.07 -6.13
CA ASP A 41 -10.82 4.70 -7.22
C ASP A 41 -10.19 6.03 -7.70
N ALA A 42 -8.86 6.10 -7.64
CA ALA A 42 -8.09 7.32 -7.86
C ALA A 42 -7.92 7.68 -9.36
N ASP A 43 -8.60 7.02 -10.29
CA ASP A 43 -8.47 7.33 -11.73
C ASP A 43 -9.24 8.59 -12.16
N ARG A 44 -9.88 9.33 -11.24
CA ARG A 44 -10.63 10.55 -11.58
C ARG A 44 -10.26 11.77 -10.73
N PRO A 45 -9.14 12.45 -11.00
CA PRO A 45 -8.99 13.82 -10.57
C PRO A 45 -9.94 14.71 -11.39
N TYR A 46 -11.17 14.92 -10.91
CA TYR A 46 -12.06 15.98 -11.42
C TYR A 46 -11.59 17.35 -10.92
N LEU A 47 -10.30 17.66 -11.10
CA LEU A 47 -9.63 18.80 -10.48
C LEU A 47 -8.90 19.61 -11.56
N SER A 48 -9.31 20.86 -11.72
CA SER A 48 -8.79 21.80 -12.74
C SER A 48 -7.75 22.78 -12.20
N ASP A 49 -7.39 22.68 -10.93
CA ASP A 49 -6.57 23.65 -10.19
C ASP A 49 -5.38 22.93 -9.55
N ASP A 50 -4.17 23.45 -9.76
CA ASP A 50 -2.90 22.82 -9.42
C ASP A 50 -2.81 22.48 -7.93
N TYR A 51 -3.26 23.39 -7.05
CA TYR A 51 -3.29 23.15 -5.60
C TYR A 51 -4.17 21.97 -5.19
N LYS A 52 -5.27 21.77 -5.93
CA LYS A 52 -6.18 20.65 -5.65
C LYS A 52 -5.56 19.33 -6.10
N ILE A 53 -4.82 19.34 -7.22
CA ILE A 53 -4.08 18.17 -7.70
C ILE A 53 -3.00 17.78 -6.69
N GLU A 54 -2.26 18.75 -6.16
CA GLU A 54 -1.24 18.50 -5.12
C GLU A 54 -1.86 17.89 -3.85
N GLY A 55 -2.95 18.46 -3.34
CA GLY A 55 -3.65 17.91 -2.18
C GLY A 55 -4.21 16.50 -2.44
N TRP A 56 -4.74 16.28 -3.64
CA TRP A 56 -5.24 14.98 -4.07
C TRP A 56 -4.11 13.95 -4.15
N MET A 57 -2.94 14.29 -4.69
CA MET A 57 -1.75 13.43 -4.70
C MET A 57 -1.26 13.10 -3.29
N LEU A 58 -1.29 14.07 -2.37
CA LEU A 58 -0.87 13.87 -0.97
C LEU A 58 -1.76 12.85 -0.25
N ILE A 59 -3.09 13.00 -0.35
CA ILE A 59 -4.05 12.07 0.28
C ILE A 59 -3.89 10.66 -0.27
N ASN A 60 -3.65 10.57 -1.57
CA ASN A 60 -3.39 9.33 -2.28
C ASN A 60 -2.08 8.66 -1.83
N PHE A 61 -1.01 9.45 -1.66
CA PHE A 61 0.26 8.97 -1.14
C PHE A 61 0.11 8.43 0.29
N ILE A 62 -0.61 9.13 1.15
CA ILE A 62 -0.89 8.68 2.52
C ILE A 62 -1.71 7.37 2.50
N SER A 63 -2.73 7.29 1.66
CA SER A 63 -3.53 6.07 1.48
C SER A 63 -2.68 4.88 1.04
N LEU A 64 -1.70 5.10 0.16
CA LEU A 64 -0.78 4.05 -0.29
C LEU A 64 0.14 3.57 0.83
N ILE A 65 0.62 4.47 1.70
CA ILE A 65 1.41 4.10 2.88
C ILE A 65 0.60 3.18 3.79
N PHE A 66 -0.67 3.51 4.07
CA PHE A 66 -1.55 2.66 4.87
C PHE A 66 -1.82 1.31 4.21
N TYR A 67 -2.06 1.29 2.91
CA TYR A 67 -2.23 0.06 2.14
C TYR A 67 -1.00 -0.85 2.28
N TYR A 68 0.21 -0.30 2.12
CA TYR A 68 1.45 -1.07 2.24
C TYR A 68 1.68 -1.61 3.65
N ARG A 69 1.33 -0.84 4.69
CA ARG A 69 1.41 -1.29 6.09
C ARG A 69 0.55 -2.52 6.37
N ILE A 70 -0.57 -2.68 5.66
CA ILE A 70 -1.43 -3.87 5.75
C ILE A 70 -0.93 -4.97 4.79
N TYR A 71 -0.53 -4.60 3.57
CA TYR A 71 -0.06 -5.55 2.57
C TYR A 71 1.20 -6.32 3.02
N LYS A 72 2.17 -5.63 3.63
CA LYS A 72 3.43 -6.23 4.10
C LYS A 72 3.23 -7.46 5.01
N PRO A 73 2.48 -7.38 6.13
CA PRO A 73 2.23 -8.55 6.98
C PRO A 73 1.39 -9.63 6.29
N LEU A 74 0.55 -9.27 5.31
CA LEU A 74 -0.18 -10.26 4.50
C LEU A 74 0.76 -11.08 3.60
N VAL A 75 1.76 -10.44 3.01
CA VAL A 75 2.80 -11.09 2.19
C VAL A 75 3.69 -11.97 3.07
N GLU A 76 4.18 -11.43 4.19
CA GLU A 76 5.09 -12.15 5.10
C GLU A 76 4.45 -13.43 5.65
N LYS A 77 3.13 -13.44 5.83
CA LYS A 77 2.37 -14.59 6.34
C LYS A 77 1.72 -15.44 5.24
N SER A 78 2.01 -15.18 3.97
CA SER A 78 1.45 -15.87 2.80
C SER A 78 -0.09 -15.93 2.79
N LEU A 79 -0.76 -14.90 3.33
CA LEU A 79 -2.22 -14.84 3.46
C LEU A 79 -2.92 -14.27 2.22
N LEU A 80 -2.16 -13.80 1.21
CA LEU A 80 -2.69 -13.22 -0.02
C LEU A 80 -3.56 -14.17 -0.84
N ASN A 81 -3.40 -15.49 -0.68
CA ASN A 81 -4.23 -16.48 -1.36
C ASN A 81 -5.65 -16.59 -0.77
N THR A 82 -5.87 -16.04 0.43
CA THR A 82 -7.16 -16.16 1.15
C THR A 82 -7.81 -14.82 1.41
N TYR A 83 -7.04 -13.75 1.60
CA TYR A 83 -7.55 -12.42 1.91
C TYR A 83 -6.88 -11.36 1.05
N SER A 84 -7.68 -10.55 0.37
CA SER A 84 -7.19 -9.31 -0.23
C SER A 84 -7.04 -8.22 0.84
N VAL A 85 -6.23 -7.19 0.57
CA VAL A 85 -6.10 -6.04 1.48
C VAL A 85 -7.45 -5.34 1.70
N LYS A 86 -8.31 -5.29 0.68
CA LYS A 86 -9.70 -4.78 0.79
C LYS A 86 -10.51 -5.60 1.79
N ASP A 87 -10.42 -6.92 1.76
CA ASP A 87 -11.15 -7.79 2.68
C ASP A 87 -10.69 -7.54 4.13
N VAL A 88 -9.39 -7.35 4.35
CA VAL A 88 -8.86 -7.02 5.67
C VAL A 88 -9.40 -5.69 6.17
N LEU A 89 -9.40 -4.64 5.33
CA LEU A 89 -9.97 -3.35 5.67
C LEU A 89 -11.46 -3.46 6.02
N LEU A 90 -12.24 -4.24 5.26
CA LEU A 90 -13.66 -4.48 5.53
C LEU A 90 -13.89 -5.26 6.82
N HIS A 91 -13.02 -6.21 7.14
CA HIS A 91 -13.09 -6.96 8.38
C HIS A 91 -12.77 -6.09 9.60
N LEU A 92 -11.79 -5.20 9.48
CA LEU A 92 -11.38 -4.27 10.53
C LEU A 92 -12.39 -3.13 10.72
N SER A 93 -13.01 -2.61 9.66
CA SER A 93 -13.99 -1.52 9.75
C SER A 93 -15.25 -1.89 10.55
N ARG A 94 -15.54 -3.19 10.69
CA ARG A 94 -16.65 -3.71 11.51
C ARG A 94 -16.35 -3.71 13.01
N ILE A 95 -15.09 -3.50 13.41
CA ILE A 95 -14.67 -3.45 14.81
C ILE A 95 -14.68 -1.98 15.24
N TYR A 96 -15.59 -1.63 16.15
CA TYR A 96 -15.68 -0.28 16.70
C TYR A 96 -16.23 -0.33 18.13
N LYS A 97 -15.96 0.71 18.92
CA LYS A 97 -16.53 0.84 20.27
C LYS A 97 -17.85 1.60 20.17
N LEU A 98 -18.89 1.02 20.75
CA LEU A 98 -20.21 1.62 20.93
C LEU A 98 -20.26 2.26 22.31
N LYS A 99 -20.75 3.51 22.37
CA LYS A 99 -21.08 4.14 23.65
C LYS A 99 -22.56 3.90 23.94
N ILE A 100 -22.86 3.06 24.93
CA ILE A 100 -24.23 2.81 25.38
C ILE A 100 -24.34 3.37 26.79
N GLY A 101 -25.06 4.48 26.94
CA GLY A 101 -25.13 5.22 28.21
C GLY A 101 -23.75 5.79 28.61
N ASN A 102 -23.25 5.35 29.77
CA ASN A 102 -21.96 5.77 30.32
C ASN A 102 -20.82 4.76 30.06
N GLU A 103 -21.10 3.63 29.41
CA GLU A 103 -20.12 2.56 29.20
C GLU A 103 -19.71 2.44 27.73
N TRP A 104 -18.44 2.12 27.52
CA TRP A 104 -17.87 1.79 26.22
C TRP A 104 -17.92 0.28 26.02
N LEU A 105 -18.78 -0.18 25.10
CA LEU A 105 -18.90 -1.58 24.73
C LEU A 105 -18.18 -1.84 23.41
N ASN A 106 -17.49 -2.97 23.26
CA ASN A 106 -16.93 -3.37 21.97
C ASN A 106 -18.04 -3.95 21.06
N SER A 107 -17.99 -3.67 19.75
CA SER A 107 -18.88 -4.32 18.78
C SER A 107 -18.64 -5.82 18.72
N GLU A 108 -19.67 -6.58 18.32
CA GLU A 108 -19.56 -8.02 18.13
C GLU A 108 -18.54 -8.32 17.02
N ILE A 109 -17.44 -8.98 17.38
CA ILE A 109 -16.36 -9.34 16.44
C ILE A 109 -16.70 -10.69 15.80
N PRO A 110 -16.95 -10.76 14.47
CA PRO A 110 -17.22 -12.02 13.80
C PRO A 110 -16.03 -13.00 13.93
N LYS A 111 -16.31 -14.30 14.06
CA LYS A 111 -15.28 -15.36 14.19
C LYS A 111 -14.19 -15.29 13.10
N LYS A 112 -14.57 -14.96 11.86
CA LYS A 112 -13.64 -14.78 10.74
C LYS A 112 -12.65 -13.63 10.98
N THR A 113 -13.16 -12.50 11.49
CA THR A 113 -12.35 -11.33 11.82
C THR A 113 -11.41 -11.61 13.00
N ARG A 114 -11.85 -12.34 14.02
CA ARG A 114 -10.99 -12.74 15.14
C ARG A 114 -9.84 -13.67 14.69
N ASN A 115 -10.13 -14.63 13.81
CA ASN A 115 -9.10 -15.48 13.22
C ASN A 115 -8.11 -14.69 12.36
N LEU A 116 -8.59 -13.68 11.63
CA LEU A 116 -7.75 -12.78 10.84
C LEU A 116 -6.82 -11.94 11.73
N ILE A 117 -7.33 -11.37 12.83
CA ILE A 117 -6.54 -10.62 13.81
C ILE A 117 -5.45 -11.50 14.42
N ASN A 118 -5.81 -12.71 14.86
CA ASN A 118 -4.87 -13.65 15.47
C ASN A 118 -3.77 -14.04 14.48
N LYS A 119 -4.12 -14.26 13.20
CA LYS A 119 -3.15 -14.54 12.14
C LYS A 119 -2.25 -13.34 11.86
N LEU A 120 -2.80 -12.12 11.86
CA LEU A 120 -2.05 -10.91 11.59
C LEU A 120 -1.20 -10.46 12.79
N GLU A 121 -1.37 -11.05 13.98
CA GLU A 121 -0.70 -10.67 15.25
C GLU A 121 -0.82 -9.17 15.53
N ILE A 122 -1.93 -8.56 15.10
CA ILE A 122 -2.20 -7.16 15.39
C ILE A 122 -2.55 -7.08 16.88
N PRO A 123 -1.82 -6.31 17.69
CA PRO A 123 -2.17 -6.13 19.09
C PRO A 123 -3.56 -5.49 19.16
N THR A 124 -4.53 -6.23 19.68
CA THR A 124 -5.85 -5.69 19.99
C THR A 124 -5.77 -5.14 21.41
N THR A 125 -5.66 -3.82 21.53
CA THR A 125 -5.77 -3.07 22.79
C THR A 125 -7.18 -2.54 22.95
#